data_AF-A0A3N5RWV5-F1
#
_entry.id   AF-A0A3N5RWV5-F1
#
_cell.length_a   1.000
_cell.length_b   1.000
_cell.length_c   1.000
_cell.angle_alpha   90.00
_cell.angle_beta   90.00
_cell.angle_gamma   90.00
#
_symmetry.space_group_name_H-M   'P 1'
#
loop_
_entity.id
_entity.type
_entity.pdbx_description
1 polymer ?
#
loop_
_entity_poly.entity_id
_entity_poly.type
_entity_poly.pdbx_seq_one_letter_code
_entity_poly.pdbx_strand_id
1 'polypeptide(L)'
;MKKSLVLLGTFLLLGVILVACGGKPEPTAAPTEPPAPTAAPVEVEVPYEEQWESSGHNAVDTEAFRHWDAEDPAEVPTSCAKCHSSAGYQDFLGADGS
;
A
#
# COMPACT_ATOMS: atom_id res chain seq x y z
N MET A 1 -33.88 30.47 34.02
CA MET A 1 -33.81 31.14 32.69
C MET A 1 -32.42 31.05 32.05
N LYS A 2 -31.34 31.58 32.65
CA LYS A 2 -29.97 31.49 32.09
C LYS A 2 -29.50 30.05 31.81
N LYS A 3 -29.75 29.11 32.73
CA LYS A 3 -29.41 27.67 32.56
C LYS A 3 -30.19 27.01 31.42
N SER A 4 -31.46 27.38 31.24
CA SER A 4 -32.30 26.91 30.12
C SER A 4 -31.85 27.49 28.78
N LEU A 5 -31.36 28.74 28.76
CA LEU A 5 -30.83 29.38 27.55
C LEU A 5 -29.49 28.74 27.11
N VAL A 6 -28.65 28.35 28.08
CA VAL A 6 -27.40 27.61 27.82
C VAL A 6 -27.70 26.21 27.30
N LEU A 7 -28.62 25.48 27.94
CA LEU A 7 -29.03 24.13 27.49
C LEU A 7 -29.66 24.14 26.09
N LEU A 8 -30.51 25.13 25.81
CA LEU A 8 -31.12 25.27 24.49
C LEU A 8 -30.05 25.61 23.44
N GLY A 9 -29.09 26.49 23.76
CA GLY A 9 -27.96 26.82 22.88
C GLY A 9 -27.05 25.63 22.60
N THR A 10 -26.74 24.80 23.61
CA THR A 10 -25.93 23.60 23.45
C THR A 10 -26.65 22.55 22.59
N PHE A 11 -27.96 22.36 22.78
CA PHE A 11 -28.75 21.45 21.93
C PHE A 11 -28.84 21.93 20.48
N LEU A 12 -28.98 23.24 20.26
CA LEU A 12 -29.05 23.83 18.93
C LEU A 12 -27.68 23.71 18.22
N LEU A 13 -26.57 23.92 18.94
CA LEU A 13 -25.23 23.72 18.42
C LEU A 13 -24.95 22.25 18.07
N LEU A 14 -25.36 21.30 18.93
CA LEU A 14 -25.24 19.86 18.65
C LEU A 14 -26.06 19.43 17.44
N GLY A 15 -27.27 19.97 17.29
CA GLY A 15 -28.15 19.69 16.15
C GLY A 15 -27.58 20.19 14.82
N VAL A 16 -26.91 21.35 14.81
CA VAL A 16 -26.23 21.89 13.61
C VAL A 16 -25.02 21.03 13.22
N ILE A 17 -24.25 20.52 14.20
CA ILE A 17 -23.11 19.63 13.93
C ILE A 17 -23.57 18.29 13.32
N LEU A 18 -24.69 17.73 13.80
CA LEU A 18 -25.25 16.48 13.27
C LEU A 18 -25.76 16.60 11.81
N VAL A 19 -26.28 17.77 11.41
CA VAL A 19 -26.74 18.02 10.04
C VAL A 19 -25.59 18.21 9.05
N ALA A 20 -24.45 18.77 9.49
CA ALA A 20 -23.29 19.02 8.63
C ALA A 20 -22.54 17.75 8.18
N CYS A 21 -22.76 16.61 8.84
CA CYS A 21 -22.06 15.35 8.53
C CYS A 21 -22.91 14.30 7.80
N GLY A 22 -24.23 14.50 7.65
CA GLY A 22 -25.15 13.45 7.20
C GLY A 22 -25.46 13.40 5.70
N GLY A 23 -25.04 14.41 4.93
CA GLY A 23 -25.44 14.56 3.52
C GLY A 23 -24.32 14.30 2.53
N LYS A 24 -23.68 13.11 2.57
CA LYS A 24 -22.92 12.67 1.39
C LYS A 24 -23.94 12.18 0.37
N PRO A 25 -24.11 12.82 -0.81
CA PRO A 25 -24.97 12.27 -1.84
C PRO A 25 -24.47 10.85 -2.12
N GLU A 26 -25.38 9.89 -2.00
CA GLU A 26 -25.10 8.51 -2.35
C GLU A 26 -24.58 8.52 -3.79
N PRO A 27 -23.37 7.97 -4.06
CA PRO A 27 -22.87 7.93 -5.41
C PRO A 27 -23.91 7.20 -6.26
N THR A 28 -24.50 7.90 -7.23
CA THR A 28 -25.30 7.26 -8.27
C THR A 28 -24.47 6.09 -8.79
N ALA A 29 -24.94 4.87 -8.55
CA ALA A 29 -24.30 3.68 -9.08
C ALA A 29 -24.29 3.84 -10.61
N ALA A 30 -23.12 4.14 -11.15
CA ALA A 30 -22.90 4.07 -12.59
C ALA A 30 -23.28 2.66 -13.03
N PRO A 31 -23.88 2.48 -14.23
CA PRO A 31 -24.07 1.15 -14.79
C PRO A 31 -22.74 0.40 -14.73
N THR A 32 -22.70 -0.69 -13.98
CA THR A 32 -21.54 -1.57 -13.93
C THR A 32 -21.41 -2.17 -15.32
N GLU A 33 -20.41 -1.71 -16.07
CA GLU A 33 -19.98 -2.36 -17.30
C GLU A 33 -19.69 -3.83 -16.97
N PRO A 34 -20.12 -4.79 -17.80
CA PRO A 34 -19.76 -6.19 -17.61
C PRO A 34 -18.25 -6.29 -17.36
N PRO A 35 -17.78 -7.13 -16.40
CA PRO A 35 -16.36 -7.28 -16.19
C PRO A 35 -15.72 -7.59 -17.55
N ALA A 36 -14.77 -6.74 -17.95
CA ALA A 36 -14.01 -6.95 -19.16
C ALA A 36 -13.52 -8.40 -19.16
N PRO A 37 -13.56 -9.11 -20.30
CA PRO A 37 -13.07 -10.48 -20.36
C PRO A 37 -11.68 -10.50 -19.75
N THR A 38 -11.51 -11.28 -18.68
CA THR A 38 -10.20 -11.51 -18.07
C THR A 38 -9.29 -11.93 -19.21
N ALA A 39 -8.30 -11.08 -19.51
CA ALA A 39 -7.34 -11.39 -20.55
C ALA A 39 -6.80 -12.78 -20.25
N ALA A 40 -6.88 -13.68 -21.24
CA ALA A 40 -6.27 -15.00 -21.10
C ALA A 40 -4.80 -14.80 -20.70
N PRO A 41 -4.24 -15.63 -19.79
CA PRO A 41 -2.84 -15.55 -19.44
C PRO A 41 -2.02 -15.53 -20.73
N VAL A 42 -1.27 -14.45 -20.95
CA VAL A 42 -0.32 -14.38 -22.04
C VAL A 42 0.84 -15.24 -21.61
N GLU A 43 1.05 -16.40 -22.25
CA GLU A 43 2.28 -17.15 -22.05
C GLU A 43 3.42 -16.29 -22.60
N VAL A 44 4.21 -15.73 -21.68
CA VAL A 44 5.46 -15.04 -22.00
C VAL A 44 6.57 -16.06 -21.79
N GLU A 45 7.34 -16.32 -22.83
CA GLU A 45 8.54 -17.14 -22.71
C GLU A 45 9.59 -16.39 -21.88
N VAL A 46 9.97 -16.96 -20.73
CA VAL A 46 11.02 -16.46 -19.85
C VAL A 46 12.19 -17.44 -19.90
N PRO A 47 13.20 -17.22 -20.76
CA PRO A 47 14.20 -18.24 -21.10
C PRO A 47 15.06 -18.78 -19.94
N TYR A 48 15.05 -18.11 -18.78
CA TYR A 48 15.86 -18.46 -17.62
C TYR A 48 15.07 -18.57 -16.31
N GLU A 49 13.76 -18.82 -16.39
CA GLU A 49 12.88 -18.88 -15.21
C GLU A 49 13.38 -19.89 -14.17
N GLU A 50 13.59 -21.15 -14.55
CA GLU A 50 14.05 -22.20 -13.63
C GLU A 50 15.42 -21.89 -13.00
N GLN A 51 16.35 -21.31 -13.77
CA GLN A 51 17.66 -20.92 -13.26
C GLN A 51 17.55 -19.74 -12.28
N TRP A 52 16.65 -18.78 -12.55
CA TRP A 52 16.40 -17.68 -11.64
C TRP A 52 15.72 -18.17 -10.36
N GLU A 53 14.69 -19.01 -10.48
CA GLU A 53 13.94 -19.57 -9.35
C GLU A 53 14.84 -20.32 -8.38
N SER A 54 15.80 -21.10 -8.91
CA SER A 54 16.78 -21.86 -8.12
C SER A 54 18.02 -21.07 -7.74
N SER A 55 18.16 -19.81 -8.17
CA SER A 55 19.31 -18.97 -7.86
C SER A 55 19.25 -18.40 -6.44
N GLY A 56 20.42 -18.02 -5.91
CA GLY A 56 20.51 -17.29 -4.65
C GLY A 56 19.81 -15.93 -4.66
N HIS A 57 19.56 -15.32 -5.84
CA HIS A 57 18.83 -14.06 -5.93
C HIS A 57 17.32 -14.21 -5.67
N ASN A 58 16.76 -15.42 -5.83
CA ASN A 58 15.36 -15.72 -5.50
C ASN A 58 15.20 -16.37 -4.11
N ALA A 59 16.30 -16.64 -3.40
CA ALA A 59 16.30 -17.26 -2.07
C ALA A 59 16.06 -16.23 -0.95
N VAL A 60 14.98 -15.46 -1.08
CA VAL A 60 14.67 -14.30 -0.20
C VAL A 60 14.36 -14.68 1.25
N ASP A 61 14.06 -15.94 1.51
CA ASP A 61 13.79 -16.52 2.82
C ASP A 61 15.05 -17.00 3.56
N THR A 62 16.23 -16.86 2.94
CA THR A 62 17.51 -17.30 3.50
C THR A 62 18.28 -16.17 4.17
N GLU A 63 19.35 -16.55 4.90
CA GLU A 63 20.21 -15.64 5.66
C GLU A 63 20.64 -14.39 4.88
N ALA A 64 20.97 -14.52 3.59
CA ALA A 64 21.42 -13.41 2.77
C ALA A 64 20.42 -12.23 2.67
N PHE A 65 19.13 -12.48 2.90
CA PHE A 65 18.07 -11.47 2.89
C PHE A 65 17.34 -11.31 4.23
N ARG A 66 17.54 -12.24 5.17
CA ARG A 66 16.88 -12.23 6.50
C ARG A 66 17.81 -11.85 7.65
N HIS A 67 19.12 -11.72 7.42
CA HIS A 67 20.13 -11.42 8.45
C HIS A 67 19.72 -10.30 9.42
N TRP A 68 19.17 -9.20 8.89
CA TRP A 68 18.86 -7.98 9.65
C TRP A 68 17.47 -7.96 10.31
N ASP A 69 16.68 -9.02 10.19
CA ASP A 69 15.31 -9.04 10.72
C ASP A 69 15.19 -8.85 12.22
N ALA A 70 16.19 -9.36 12.94
CA ALA A 70 16.24 -9.33 14.39
C ALA A 70 17.05 -8.14 14.92
N GLU A 71 17.59 -7.30 14.05
CA GLU A 71 18.34 -6.10 14.41
C GLU A 71 17.39 -4.95 14.81
N ASP A 72 17.92 -3.93 15.50
CA ASP A 72 17.17 -2.73 15.88
C ASP A 72 17.94 -1.46 15.42
N PRO A 73 17.50 -0.79 14.34
CA PRO A 73 16.31 -1.09 13.55
C PRO A 73 16.49 -2.32 12.64
N ALA A 74 15.38 -3.00 12.31
CA ALA A 74 15.36 -4.14 11.40
C ALA A 74 15.50 -3.67 9.93
N GLU A 75 16.71 -3.25 9.57
CA GLU A 75 17.02 -2.60 8.31
C GLU A 75 18.31 -3.14 7.69
N VAL A 76 18.34 -3.23 6.36
CA VAL A 76 19.55 -3.56 5.61
C VAL A 76 20.48 -2.33 5.57
N PRO A 77 21.72 -2.39 6.08
CA PRO A 77 22.65 -1.28 6.07
C PRO A 77 22.94 -0.80 4.64
N THR A 78 23.22 0.49 4.48
CA THR A 78 23.45 1.13 3.17
C THR A 78 24.55 0.46 2.34
N SER A 79 25.59 -0.07 2.99
CA SER A 79 26.68 -0.82 2.32
C SER A 79 26.23 -2.14 1.69
N CYS A 80 25.09 -2.69 2.13
CA CYS A 80 24.53 -3.97 1.69
C CYS A 80 23.26 -3.78 0.84
N ALA A 81 22.52 -2.70 1.09
CA ALA A 81 21.21 -2.44 0.50
C ALA A 81 21.24 -2.30 -1.03
N LYS A 82 22.37 -1.91 -1.62
CA LYS A 82 22.53 -1.85 -3.08
C LYS A 82 22.15 -3.17 -3.79
N CYS A 83 22.42 -4.32 -3.15
CA CYS A 83 22.12 -5.63 -3.72
C CYS A 83 21.08 -6.41 -2.91
N HIS A 84 21.07 -6.26 -1.58
CA HIS A 84 20.20 -7.04 -0.68
C HIS A 84 18.92 -6.29 -0.26
N SER A 85 18.50 -5.30 -1.04
CA SER A 85 17.19 -4.66 -0.90
C SER A 85 16.57 -4.40 -2.27
N SER A 86 15.24 -4.47 -2.38
CA SER A 86 14.54 -4.21 -3.63
C SER A 86 14.79 -2.78 -4.14
N ALA A 87 14.72 -1.79 -3.25
CA ALA A 87 14.92 -0.39 -3.60
C ALA A 87 16.34 -0.11 -4.09
N GLY A 88 17.36 -0.58 -3.35
CA GLY A 88 18.76 -0.37 -3.73
C GLY A 88 19.14 -1.08 -5.03
N TYR A 89 18.56 -2.25 -5.31
CA TYR A 89 18.78 -2.93 -6.59
C TYR A 89 18.12 -2.19 -7.76
N GLN A 90 16.91 -1.66 -7.57
CA GLN A 90 16.23 -0.84 -8.59
C GLN A 90 17.00 0.44 -8.92
N ASP A 91 17.47 1.17 -7.90
CA ASP A 91 18.36 2.33 -8.08
C ASP A 91 19.63 1.95 -8.84
N PHE A 92 20.29 0.85 -8.44
CA PHE A 92 21.49 0.37 -9.15
C PHE A 92 21.26 0.07 -10.63
N LEU A 93 20.07 -0.43 -11.00
CA LEU A 93 19.69 -0.68 -12.38
C LEU A 93 19.22 0.58 -13.14
N GLY A 94 19.01 1.70 -12.45
CA GLY A 94 18.34 2.88 -13.00
C GLY A 94 16.84 2.64 -13.26
N ALA A 95 16.25 1.66 -12.57
CA ALA A 95 14.85 1.27 -12.70
C ALA A 95 13.94 1.99 -11.69
N ASP A 96 14.50 2.81 -10.80
CA ASP A 96 13.76 3.59 -9.80
C ASP A 96 13.20 4.91 -10.34
N GLY A 97 13.62 5.32 -11.54
CA GLY A 97 13.15 6.53 -12.23
C GLY A 97 13.85 7.83 -11.82
N SER A 98 15.03 7.74 -11.20
CA SER A 98 15.90 8.88 -10.85
C SER A 98 16.73 9.45 -12.01
#